data_AF-A0A2V7K5M5-F1
#
_entry.id   AF-A0A2V7K5M5-F1
#
_cell.length_a   1.000
_cell.length_b   1.000
_cell.length_c   1.000
_cell.angle_alpha   90.00
_cell.angle_beta   90.00
_cell.angle_gamma   90.00
#
_symmetry.space_group_name_H-M   'P 1'
#
loop_
_entity.id
_entity.type
_entity.pdbx_description
1 polymer ?
#
loop_
_entity_poly.entity_id
_entity_poly.type
_entity_poly.pdbx_seq_one_letter_code
_entity_poly.pdbx_strand_id
1 'polypeptide(L)'
;MGDNTEEVYGPDRAERLLAMLRALAERIRELDRTGRLLERVPELQKLLGNARSELFHYEVESRRIVEEAERLAREAGGEGGEGGRGGHFEDDEDDEPWRRVGDA
;
A
#
# COMPACT_ATOMS: atom_id res chain seq x y z
N MET A 1 -0.62 5.99 -31.36
CA MET A 1 0.49 5.85 -30.39
C MET A 1 0.37 6.94 -29.35
N GLY A 2 0.03 6.70 -28.10
CA GLY A 2 -0.47 5.52 -27.41
C GLY A 2 -1.24 6.04 -26.20
N ASP A 3 -2.43 5.52 -25.98
CA ASP A 3 -3.19 5.75 -24.76
C ASP A 3 -2.42 5.09 -23.61
N ASN A 4 -1.48 5.84 -23.01
CA ASN A 4 -1.05 5.55 -21.66
C ASN A 4 -2.16 6.06 -20.75
N THR A 5 -3.17 5.23 -20.57
CA THR A 5 -4.06 5.32 -19.42
C THR A 5 -3.16 5.38 -18.19
N GLU A 6 -3.03 6.58 -17.65
CA GLU A 6 -2.68 6.86 -16.27
C GLU A 6 -3.79 6.24 -15.42
N GLU A 7 -3.79 4.91 -15.39
CA GLU A 7 -4.82 4.10 -14.76
C GLU A 7 -4.56 4.23 -13.25
N VAL A 8 -5.13 5.29 -12.68
CA VAL A 8 -5.27 5.50 -11.23
C VAL A 8 -5.56 4.15 -10.60
N TYR A 9 -4.82 3.76 -9.56
CA TYR A 9 -5.07 2.52 -8.82
C TYR A 9 -6.49 2.56 -8.25
N GLY A 10 -7.45 2.06 -9.01
CA GLY A 10 -8.84 1.98 -8.60
C GLY A 10 -9.04 0.90 -7.53
N PRO A 11 -10.19 0.89 -6.85
CA PRO A 11 -10.54 -0.12 -5.84
C PRO A 11 -10.34 -1.56 -6.37
N ASP A 12 -10.63 -1.80 -7.65
CA ASP A 12 -10.45 -3.09 -8.31
C ASP A 12 -8.99 -3.59 -8.25
N ARG A 13 -8.00 -2.70 -8.26
CA ARG A 13 -6.58 -3.09 -8.24
C ARG A 13 -6.10 -3.43 -6.83
N ALA A 14 -6.62 -2.75 -5.80
CA ALA A 14 -6.39 -3.11 -4.41
C ALA A 14 -6.99 -4.50 -4.10
N GLU A 15 -8.19 -4.79 -4.58
CA GLU A 15 -8.80 -6.11 -4.45
C GLU A 15 -7.98 -7.21 -5.14
N ARG A 16 -7.45 -6.93 -6.34
CA ARG A 16 -6.53 -7.85 -7.05
C ARG A 16 -5.26 -8.12 -6.25
N LEU A 17 -4.66 -7.09 -5.65
CA LEU A 17 -3.47 -7.24 -4.78
C LEU A 17 -3.81 -8.09 -3.55
N LEU A 18 -4.92 -7.82 -2.87
CA LEU A 18 -5.39 -8.63 -1.74
C LEU A 18 -5.62 -10.10 -2.14
N ALA A 19 -6.24 -10.35 -3.28
CA ALA A 19 -6.45 -11.69 -3.80
C ALA A 19 -5.12 -12.41 -4.08
N MET A 20 -4.14 -11.71 -4.67
CA MET A 20 -2.80 -12.23 -4.91
C MET A 20 -2.07 -12.60 -3.62
N LEU A 21 -2.10 -11.73 -2.61
CA LEU A 21 -1.47 -11.98 -1.31
C LEU A 21 -2.11 -13.17 -0.59
N ARG A 22 -3.44 -13.28 -0.63
CA ARG A 22 -4.18 -14.42 -0.08
C ARG A 22 -3.82 -15.73 -0.79
N ALA A 23 -3.71 -15.70 -2.12
CA ALA A 23 -3.31 -16.88 -2.90
C ALA A 23 -1.87 -17.33 -2.59
N LEU A 24 -0.94 -16.38 -2.43
CA LEU A 24 0.43 -16.67 -1.99
C LEU A 24 0.45 -17.31 -0.59
N ALA A 25 -0.28 -16.75 0.36
CA ALA A 25 -0.37 -17.29 1.71
C ALA A 25 -0.94 -18.72 1.72
N GLU A 26 -1.99 -18.98 0.94
CA GLU A 26 -2.58 -20.32 0.84
C GLU A 26 -1.58 -21.31 0.23
N ARG A 27 -0.84 -20.90 -0.81
CA ARG A 27 0.16 -21.75 -1.44
C ARG A 27 1.29 -22.14 -0.49
N ILE A 28 1.76 -21.20 0.33
CA ILE A 28 2.78 -21.46 1.36
C ILE A 28 2.25 -22.49 2.37
N ARG A 29 1.02 -22.31 2.87
CA ARG A 29 0.39 -23.24 3.82
C ARG A 29 0.19 -24.64 3.23
N GLU A 30 -0.18 -24.75 1.96
CA GLU A 30 -0.31 -26.04 1.27
C GLU A 30 1.03 -26.79 1.20
N LEU A 31 2.10 -26.08 0.82
CA LEU A 31 3.42 -26.67 0.72
C LEU A 31 4.01 -27.04 2.08
N ASP A 32 3.76 -26.22 3.10
CA ASP A 32 4.17 -26.51 4.48
C ASP A 32 3.46 -27.75 5.05
N ARG A 33 2.13 -27.84 4.89
CA ARG A 33 1.33 -29.00 5.32
C ARG A 33 1.78 -30.32 4.69
N THR A 34 2.36 -30.26 3.50
CA THR A 34 2.84 -31.45 2.79
C THR A 34 4.32 -31.73 3.03
N GLY A 35 5.03 -30.91 3.80
CA GLY A 35 6.47 -31.03 4.05
C GLY A 35 7.33 -30.64 2.84
N ARG A 36 6.76 -29.94 1.86
CA ARG A 36 7.37 -29.67 0.55
C ARG A 36 7.73 -28.20 0.33
N LEU A 37 7.68 -27.39 1.38
CA LEU A 37 7.93 -25.95 1.31
C LEU A 37 9.26 -25.62 0.60
N LEU A 38 10.33 -26.31 0.98
CA LEU A 38 11.66 -26.09 0.39
C LEU A 38 11.89 -26.84 -0.94
N GLU A 39 10.99 -27.72 -1.35
CA GLU A 39 11.08 -28.39 -2.66
C GLU A 39 10.64 -27.49 -3.82
N ARG A 40 9.89 -26.43 -3.51
CA ARG A 40 9.32 -25.49 -4.48
C ARG A 40 9.94 -24.10 -4.41
N VAL A 41 11.20 -23.99 -4.00
CA VAL A 41 11.91 -22.70 -3.86
C VAL A 41 11.81 -21.79 -5.11
N PRO A 42 12.02 -22.27 -6.35
CA PRO A 42 11.91 -21.40 -7.53
C PRO A 42 10.50 -20.83 -7.74
N GLU A 43 9.46 -21.62 -7.41
CA GLU A 43 8.07 -21.18 -7.47
C GLU A 43 7.80 -20.09 -6.43
N LEU A 44 8.23 -20.32 -5.19
CA LEU A 44 8.10 -19.36 -4.08
C LEU A 44 8.83 -18.05 -4.37
N GLN A 45 10.06 -18.12 -4.89
CA GLN A 45 10.82 -16.93 -5.27
C GLN A 45 10.08 -16.09 -6.31
N LYS A 46 9.47 -16.73 -7.31
CA LYS A 46 8.68 -16.03 -8.33
C LYS A 46 7.45 -15.35 -7.73
N LEU A 47 6.69 -16.06 -6.89
CA LEU A 47 5.50 -15.51 -6.27
C LEU A 47 5.81 -14.35 -5.32
N LEU A 48 6.86 -14.49 -4.50
CA LEU A 48 7.34 -13.44 -3.60
C LEU A 48 7.86 -12.22 -4.37
N GLY A 49 8.57 -12.45 -5.48
CA GLY A 49 9.04 -11.39 -6.37
C GLY A 49 7.88 -10.59 -6.96
N ASN A 50 6.85 -11.27 -7.46
CA ASN A 50 5.65 -10.63 -8.00
C ASN A 50 4.90 -9.84 -6.92
N ALA A 51 4.67 -10.43 -5.74
CA ALA A 51 4.00 -9.77 -4.63
C ALA A 51 4.75 -8.51 -4.18
N ARG A 52 6.08 -8.58 -4.10
CA ARG A 52 6.92 -7.42 -3.75
C ARG A 52 6.79 -6.29 -4.78
N SER A 53 6.83 -6.59 -6.07
CA SER A 53 6.69 -5.58 -7.12
C SER A 53 5.32 -4.90 -7.07
N GLU A 54 4.23 -5.67 -6.91
CA GLU A 54 2.89 -5.07 -6.83
C GLU A 54 2.68 -4.24 -5.55
N LEU A 55 3.21 -4.69 -4.42
CA LEU A 55 3.19 -3.91 -3.18
C LEU A 55 3.92 -2.57 -3.33
N PHE A 56 5.08 -2.56 -3.99
CA PHE A 56 5.82 -1.34 -4.28
C PHE A 56 5.01 -0.40 -5.19
N HIS A 57 4.38 -0.93 -6.24
CA HIS A 57 3.52 -0.13 -7.11
C HIS A 57 2.33 0.46 -6.37
N TYR A 58 1.71 -0.32 -5.48
CA TYR A 58 0.60 0.16 -4.66
C TYR A 58 1.04 1.27 -3.68
N GLU A 59 2.20 1.10 -3.03
CA GLU A 59 2.74 2.11 -2.11
C GLU A 59 3.04 3.43 -2.81
N VAL A 60 3.74 3.40 -3.94
CA VAL A 60 4.09 4.60 -4.70
C VAL A 60 2.83 5.33 -5.17
N GLU A 61 1.86 4.60 -5.69
CA GLU A 61 0.62 5.20 -6.19
C GLU A 61 -0.25 5.76 -5.06
N SER A 62 -0.33 5.05 -3.92
CA SER A 62 -1.05 5.55 -2.75
C SER A 62 -0.46 6.87 -2.25
N ARG A 63 0.87 7.01 -2.24
CA ARG A 63 1.53 8.27 -1.88
C ARG A 63 1.23 9.38 -2.88
N ARG A 64 1.26 9.08 -4.18
CA ARG A 64 0.92 10.03 -5.26
C ARG A 64 -0.50 10.59 -5.09
N ILE A 65 -1.47 9.73 -4.80
CA ILE A 65 -2.87 10.12 -4.59
C ILE A 65 -3.00 11.07 -3.38
N VAL A 66 -2.30 10.78 -2.28
CA VAL A 66 -2.31 11.63 -1.08
C VAL A 66 -1.68 12.99 -1.36
N GLU A 67 -0.51 13.02 -1.99
CA GLU A 67 0.18 14.27 -2.36
C GLU A 67 -0.67 15.14 -3.32
N GLU A 68 -1.36 14.50 -4.27
CA GLU A 68 -2.29 15.18 -5.17
C GLU A 68 -3.52 15.73 -4.45
N ALA A 69 -4.11 14.97 -3.53
CA ALA A 69 -5.23 15.44 -2.71
C ALA A 69 -4.83 16.64 -1.83
N GLU A 70 -3.65 16.62 -1.22
CA GLU A 70 -3.11 17.74 -0.44
C GLU A 70 -2.85 18.99 -1.31
N ARG A 71 -2.33 18.80 -2.53
CA ARG A 71 -2.15 19.89 -3.49
C ARG A 71 -3.49 20.55 -3.84
N LEU A 72 -4.48 19.75 -4.21
CA LEU A 72 -5.83 20.22 -4.54
C LEU A 72 -6.51 20.91 -3.36
N ALA A 73 -6.34 20.39 -2.13
CA ALA A 73 -6.86 21.02 -0.92
C ALA A 73 -6.21 22.40 -0.66
N ARG A 74 -4.90 22.54 -0.93
CA ARG A 74 -4.17 23.82 -0.80
C ARG A 74 -4.59 24.83 -1.86
N GLU A 75 -4.80 24.39 -3.09
CA GLU A 75 -5.31 25.22 -4.19
C GLU A 75 -6.75 25.68 -3.90
N ALA A 76 -7.62 24.78 -3.44
CA ALA A 76 -9.00 25.09 -3.06
C ALA A 76 -9.09 25.99 -1.81
N GLY A 77 -8.18 25.82 -0.84
CA GLY A 77 -8.08 26.66 0.36
C GLY A 77 -7.41 28.02 0.11
N GLY A 78 -6.76 28.21 -1.05
CA GLY A 78 -6.07 29.44 -1.43
C GLY A 78 -6.98 30.60 -1.85
N GLU A 79 -8.27 30.34 -2.12
CA GLU A 79 -9.23 31.38 -2.57
C GLU A 79 -10.21 31.85 -1.47
N GLY A 80 -10.10 31.40 -0.22
CA GLY A 80 -10.95 31.90 0.86
C GLY A 80 -10.48 31.51 2.24
N GLY A 81 -9.78 32.41 2.95
CA GLY A 81 -9.28 32.05 4.27
C GLY A 81 -8.57 33.11 5.13
N GLU A 82 -8.70 34.42 4.89
CA GLU A 82 -8.51 35.39 5.99
C GLU A 82 -9.77 35.35 6.86
N GLY A 83 -9.80 34.43 7.85
CA GLY A 83 -10.81 34.45 8.90
C GLY A 83 -11.28 33.06 9.33
N GLY A 84 -10.54 32.41 10.21
CA GLY A 84 -10.97 31.12 10.77
C GLY A 84 -10.05 30.59 11.84
N ARG A 85 -9.96 31.30 12.97
CA ARG A 85 -9.26 30.86 14.18
C ARG A 85 -10.03 29.67 14.81
N GLY A 86 -9.34 28.58 15.15
CA GLY A 86 -9.78 27.66 16.21
C GLY A 86 -9.79 26.18 15.83
N GLY A 87 -8.92 25.40 16.47
CA GLY A 87 -8.91 23.94 16.38
C GLY A 87 -7.59 23.35 16.84
N HIS A 88 -7.31 23.50 18.13
CA HIS A 88 -6.28 22.74 18.83
C HIS A 88 -6.63 21.25 18.74
N PHE A 89 -5.93 20.52 17.88
CA PHE A 89 -5.87 19.07 17.93
C PHE A 89 -4.43 18.72 18.32
N GLU A 90 -4.21 18.59 19.63
CA GLU A 90 -3.17 17.70 20.14
C GLU A 90 -3.60 16.30 19.69
N ASP A 91 -2.93 15.76 18.67
CA ASP A 91 -3.08 14.36 18.30
C ASP A 91 -1.92 13.59 18.93
N ASP A 92 -2.24 12.85 19.99
CA ASP A 92 -1.38 11.88 20.66
C ASP A 92 -1.11 10.68 19.73
N GLU A 93 -0.43 10.87 18.60
CA GLU A 93 -0.11 9.80 17.62
C GLU A 93 1.30 9.20 17.82
N ASP A 94 1.71 8.95 19.06
CA ASP A 94 3.00 8.32 19.37
C ASP A 94 2.91 6.82 19.74
N ASP A 95 1.81 6.15 19.37
CA ASP A 95 1.54 4.76 19.80
C ASP A 95 1.18 3.78 18.66
N GLU A 96 1.89 3.87 17.53
CA GLU A 96 1.77 2.89 16.46
C GLU A 96 2.62 1.62 16.73
N PRO A 97 2.01 0.42 16.86
CA PRO A 97 2.68 -0.79 17.35
C PRO A 97 3.76 -1.37 16.43
N TRP A 98 3.84 -0.95 15.17
CA TRP A 98 4.88 -1.39 14.22
C TRP A 98 6.22 -0.66 14.38
N ARG A 99 6.29 0.44 15.16
CA ARG A 99 7.57 1.12 15.47
C ARG A 99 8.38 0.44 16.58
N ARG A 100 7.78 -0.47 17.37
CA ARG A 100 8.46 -1.15 18.51
C ARG A 100 9.18 -2.44 18.15
N VAL A 101 9.31 -2.80 16.87
CA VAL A 101 10.10 -3.98 16.45
C VAL A 101 11.38 -3.48 15.82
N GLY A 102 12.27 -2.95 16.65
CA GLY A 102 13.50 -2.33 16.16
C GLY A 102 14.46 -1.81 17.22
N ASP A 103 14.38 -2.25 18.47
CA ASP A 103 15.49 -2.09 19.42
C ASP A 103 15.58 -3.34 20.33
N ALA A 104 16.74 -3.99 20.22
CA ALA A 104 17.42 -4.99 21.08
C ALA A 104 16.59 -5.97 21.93
#